data_AF-A0A1B6I6T3-F1
#
_entry.id   AF-A0A1B6I6T3-F1
#
_cell.length_a   1.000
_cell.length_b   1.000
_cell.length_c   1.000
_cell.angle_alpha   90.00
_cell.angle_beta   90.00
_cell.angle_gamma   90.00
#
_symmetry.space_group_name_H-M   'P 1'
#
loop_
_entity.id
_entity.type
_entity.pdbx_description
1 polymer ?
#
loop_
_entity_poly.entity_id
_entity_poly.type
_entity_poly.pdbx_seq_one_letter_code
_entity_poly.pdbx_strand_id
1 'polypeptide(L)'
;PWTYHSYFECEFTGFGRVQIGETSSDDKVRKTHILAVKNPCLCSFRLKAAFGPSAVSRYLCTKPEADVGVCSGDSGGGLLCDGEVKAVAMQLVQLENIKTCDVGRIGKLQCGSPRVFSIFQDTCPFVRWINSYVKLLNNSDISPNCVEPKGHCGCITYNLLTLVSVLIIQFIFL
;
A
#
# COMPACT_ATOMS: atom_id res chain seq x y z
N PRO A 1 -2.77 1.26 21.87
CA PRO A 1 -1.82 2.08 21.08
C PRO A 1 -2.44 2.90 19.93
N TRP A 2 -3.69 2.66 19.52
CA TRP A 2 -4.40 3.42 18.48
C TRP A 2 -5.15 4.65 19.05
N THR A 3 -4.48 5.51 19.80
CA THR A 3 -5.03 6.79 20.29
C THR A 3 -4.90 7.87 19.20
N TYR A 4 -5.83 8.83 19.19
CA TYR A 4 -6.13 9.72 18.04
C TYR A 4 -4.99 10.64 17.57
N HIS A 5 -3.90 10.78 18.33
CA HIS A 5 -2.82 11.67 17.95
C HIS A 5 -2.15 11.15 16.66
N SER A 6 -2.10 11.99 15.61
CA SER A 6 -1.41 11.81 14.31
C SER A 6 -2.12 11.04 13.18
N TYR A 7 -3.43 10.77 13.28
CA TYR A 7 -4.22 10.39 12.10
C TYR A 7 -4.72 11.64 11.38
N PHE A 8 -4.84 11.56 10.05
CA PHE A 8 -5.49 12.55 9.20
C PHE A 8 -6.55 11.87 8.34
N GLU A 9 -7.56 12.62 7.92
CA GLU A 9 -8.68 12.08 7.15
C GLU A 9 -8.38 12.13 5.65
N CYS A 10 -8.81 11.08 4.95
CA CYS A 10 -8.69 10.95 3.50
C CYS A 10 -9.97 10.30 2.95
N GLU A 11 -10.28 10.58 1.69
CA GLU A 11 -11.31 9.90 0.93
C GLU A 11 -10.72 8.79 0.06
N PHE A 12 -11.37 7.64 0.04
CA PHE A 12 -11.10 6.56 -0.90
C PHE A 12 -12.38 6.15 -1.61
N THR A 13 -12.33 5.99 -2.93
CA THR A 13 -13.49 5.56 -3.72
C THR A 13 -13.16 4.32 -4.54
N GLY A 14 -14.02 3.30 -4.47
CA GLY A 14 -13.78 2.01 -5.10
C GLY A 14 -15.04 1.16 -5.29
N PHE A 15 -14.84 -0.08 -5.74
CA PHE A 15 -15.90 -1.07 -5.99
C PHE A 15 -15.66 -2.39 -5.25
N GLY A 16 -14.68 -2.43 -4.33
CA GLY A 16 -14.20 -3.65 -3.73
C GLY A 16 -15.30 -4.48 -3.07
N ARG A 17 -15.11 -5.80 -3.15
CA ARG A 17 -16.05 -6.79 -2.64
C ARG A 17 -15.89 -6.93 -1.14
N VAL A 18 -16.92 -6.54 -0.41
CA VAL A 18 -16.90 -6.54 1.06
C VAL A 18 -16.90 -7.96 1.61
N GLN A 19 -17.67 -8.84 0.97
CA GLN A 19 -17.77 -10.26 1.33
C GLN A 19 -17.03 -11.10 0.30
N ILE A 20 -15.89 -11.68 0.70
CA ILE A 20 -15.14 -12.56 -0.20
C ILE A 20 -15.95 -13.86 -0.40
N GLY A 21 -16.17 -14.26 -1.66
CA GLY A 21 -16.78 -15.54 -2.02
C GLY A 21 -18.31 -15.56 -2.09
N GLU A 22 -18.96 -14.43 -1.83
CA GLU A 22 -20.39 -14.23 -2.03
C GLU A 22 -20.58 -13.04 -2.97
N THR A 23 -21.56 -13.13 -3.87
CA THR A 23 -21.94 -11.99 -4.72
C THR A 23 -22.94 -11.13 -3.98
N SER A 24 -22.61 -9.86 -3.75
CA SER A 24 -23.52 -8.87 -3.17
C SER A 24 -23.99 -7.86 -4.23
N SER A 25 -25.19 -7.30 -4.07
CA SER A 25 -25.60 -6.10 -4.84
C SER A 25 -24.62 -4.94 -4.63
N ASP A 26 -23.98 -4.90 -3.45
CA ASP A 26 -23.03 -3.86 -3.09
C ASP A 26 -21.74 -3.94 -3.93
N ASP A 27 -21.45 -5.08 -4.56
CA ASP A 27 -20.30 -5.22 -5.45
C ASP A 27 -20.45 -4.41 -6.74
N LYS A 28 -21.68 -3.98 -7.07
CA LYS A 28 -22.01 -3.24 -8.30
C LYS A 28 -22.09 -1.73 -8.09
N VAL A 29 -21.99 -1.27 -6.85
CA VAL A 29 -22.09 0.15 -6.53
C VAL A 29 -20.73 0.71 -6.14
N ARG A 30 -20.49 1.96 -6.55
CA ARG A 30 -19.32 2.72 -6.14
C ARG A 30 -19.47 3.08 -4.67
N LYS A 31 -18.44 2.81 -3.88
CA LYS A 31 -18.39 3.11 -2.45
C LYS A 31 -17.36 4.21 -2.21
N THR A 32 -17.68 5.15 -1.33
CA THR A 32 -16.78 6.22 -0.93
C THR A 32 -16.62 6.14 0.58
N HIS A 33 -15.36 6.11 1.03
CA HIS A 33 -14.95 5.87 2.40
C HIS A 33 -14.18 7.08 2.92
N ILE A 34 -14.50 7.51 4.15
CA ILE A 34 -13.69 8.49 4.88
C ILE A 34 -12.79 7.73 5.83
N LEU A 35 -11.51 7.67 5.47
CA LEU A 35 -10.51 6.85 6.13
C LEU A 35 -9.65 7.71 7.06
N ALA A 36 -9.50 7.26 8.31
CA ALA A 36 -8.47 7.77 9.20
C ALA A 36 -7.13 7.10 8.83
N VAL A 37 -6.19 7.87 8.30
CA VAL A 37 -4.91 7.40 7.74
C VAL A 37 -3.73 7.95 8.53
N LYS A 38 -2.66 7.18 8.59
CA LYS A 38 -1.41 7.59 9.26
C LYS A 38 -0.16 7.19 8.47
N ASN A 39 0.80 8.10 8.45
CA ASN A 39 2.17 7.92 7.96
C ASN A 39 3.17 8.36 9.05
N PRO A 40 4.18 7.55 9.45
CA PRO A 40 4.31 6.13 9.13
C PRO A 40 3.24 5.29 9.83
N CYS A 41 2.93 4.12 9.26
CA CYS A 41 2.04 3.14 9.88
C CYS A 41 2.39 2.86 11.35
N LEU A 42 1.37 2.79 12.22
CA LEU A 42 1.57 2.51 13.66
C LEU A 42 2.33 1.19 13.88
N CYS A 43 1.95 0.14 13.15
CA CYS A 43 2.59 -1.18 13.21
C CYS A 43 3.82 -1.32 12.30
N SER A 44 4.40 -0.21 11.81
CA SER A 44 5.53 -0.24 10.87
C SER A 44 6.69 -1.10 11.36
N PHE A 45 6.99 -1.15 12.66
CA PHE A 45 8.07 -1.98 13.21
C PHE A 45 7.88 -3.49 12.94
N ARG A 46 6.65 -4.01 13.04
CA ARG A 46 6.33 -5.42 12.72
C ARG A 46 6.19 -5.63 11.22
N LEU A 47 5.62 -4.68 10.51
CA LEU A 47 5.52 -4.73 9.04
C LEU A 47 6.92 -4.76 8.40
N LYS A 48 7.90 -4.01 8.92
CA LYS A 48 9.29 -4.02 8.43
C LYS A 48 9.94 -5.39 8.58
N ALA A 49 9.64 -6.13 9.65
CA ALA A 49 10.12 -7.49 9.83
C ALA A 49 9.46 -8.47 8.85
N ALA A 50 8.19 -8.26 8.50
CA ALA A 50 7.43 -9.13 7.59
C ALA A 50 7.69 -8.84 6.10
N PHE A 51 7.82 -7.57 5.71
CA PHE A 51 7.83 -7.10 4.32
C PHE A 51 9.13 -6.37 3.92
N GLY A 52 10.06 -6.17 4.86
CA GLY A 52 11.31 -5.46 4.64
C GLY A 52 11.25 -3.96 4.92
N PRO A 53 12.38 -3.34 5.33
CA PRO A 53 12.40 -1.97 5.83
C PRO A 53 12.18 -0.89 4.76
N SER A 54 12.69 -1.09 3.55
CA SER A 54 12.63 -0.09 2.47
C SER A 54 11.19 0.13 2.00
N ALA A 55 10.44 -0.95 1.77
CA ALA A 55 9.06 -0.88 1.31
C ALA A 55 8.14 -0.22 2.35
N VAL A 56 8.21 -0.65 3.61
CA VAL A 56 7.31 -0.21 4.68
C VAL A 56 7.50 1.26 5.08
N SER A 57 8.69 1.83 4.86
CA SER A 57 8.93 3.25 5.15
C SER A 57 8.05 4.21 4.34
N ARG A 58 7.40 3.71 3.28
CA ARG A 58 6.57 4.49 2.35
C ARG A 58 5.11 4.05 2.39
N TYR A 59 4.70 3.37 3.45
CA TYR A 59 3.32 2.92 3.61
C TYR A 59 2.54 3.91 4.46
N LEU A 60 1.34 4.20 3.99
CA LEU A 60 0.28 4.80 4.78
C LEU A 60 -0.69 3.68 5.20
N CYS A 61 -1.15 3.72 6.43
CA CYS A 61 -2.06 2.71 6.95
C CYS A 61 -3.33 3.34 7.49
N THR A 62 -4.46 2.68 7.27
CA THR A 62 -5.71 3.06 7.92
C THR A 62 -5.71 2.64 9.39
N LYS A 63 -6.53 3.32 10.18
CA LYS A 63 -6.92 2.85 11.50
C LYS A 63 -7.89 1.66 11.34
N PRO A 64 -7.65 0.50 11.98
CA PRO A 64 -8.64 -0.56 12.06
C PRO A 64 -9.96 -0.05 12.65
N GLU A 65 -11.10 -0.62 12.25
CA GLU A 65 -12.46 -0.31 12.74
C GLU A 65 -12.98 1.12 12.48
N ALA A 66 -12.17 2.02 11.91
CA ALA A 66 -12.66 3.36 11.58
C ALA A 66 -13.66 3.35 10.41
N ASP A 67 -13.47 2.41 9.49
CA ASP A 67 -14.30 2.18 8.30
C ASP A 67 -14.02 0.75 7.78
N VAL A 68 -14.80 0.26 6.81
CA VAL A 68 -14.52 -1.00 6.11
C VAL A 68 -13.20 -0.97 5.33
N GLY A 69 -12.75 0.20 4.89
CA GLY A 69 -11.48 0.40 4.19
C GLY A 69 -11.51 -0.10 2.75
N VAL A 70 -10.32 -0.42 2.21
CA VAL A 70 -10.22 -1.04 0.88
C VAL A 70 -10.58 -2.52 0.98
N CYS A 71 -11.25 -3.06 -0.04
CA CYS A 71 -11.65 -4.45 -0.11
C CYS A 71 -11.06 -5.15 -1.35
N SER A 72 -11.40 -6.42 -1.56
CA SER A 72 -10.90 -7.17 -2.73
C SER A 72 -11.35 -6.52 -4.04
N GLY A 73 -10.39 -6.13 -4.88
CA GLY A 73 -10.63 -5.43 -6.15
C GLY A 73 -10.34 -3.93 -6.12
N ASP A 74 -10.05 -3.35 -4.96
CA ASP A 74 -9.73 -1.92 -4.82
C ASP A 74 -8.26 -1.57 -5.04
N SER A 75 -7.38 -2.57 -5.20
CA SER A 75 -5.96 -2.38 -5.48
C SER A 75 -5.76 -1.47 -6.70
N GLY A 76 -4.91 -0.46 -6.58
CA GLY A 76 -4.69 0.57 -7.60
C GLY A 76 -5.56 1.81 -7.46
N GLY A 77 -6.60 1.80 -6.62
CA GLY A 77 -7.43 2.98 -6.35
C GLY A 77 -6.67 4.09 -5.64
N GLY A 78 -7.00 5.35 -5.95
CA GLY A 78 -6.35 6.53 -5.35
C GLY A 78 -6.92 6.86 -3.97
N LEU A 79 -6.03 7.23 -3.05
CA LEU A 79 -6.37 7.84 -1.76
C LEU A 79 -6.21 9.35 -1.87
N LEU A 80 -7.31 10.07 -1.73
CA LEU A 80 -7.37 11.52 -1.81
C LEU A 80 -7.35 12.11 -0.40
N CYS A 81 -6.42 13.01 -0.11
CA CYS A 81 -6.39 13.70 1.18
C CYS A 81 -6.16 15.19 0.90
N ASP A 82 -6.97 16.06 1.50
CA ASP A 82 -6.91 17.51 1.29
C ASP A 82 -7.00 17.93 -0.20
N GLY A 83 -7.73 17.15 -1.01
CA GLY A 83 -7.86 17.39 -2.45
C GLY A 83 -6.71 16.86 -3.31
N GLU A 84 -5.70 16.21 -2.73
CA GLU A 84 -4.53 15.66 -3.43
C GLU A 84 -4.49 14.13 -3.38
N VAL A 85 -4.04 13.49 -4.46
CA VAL A 85 -3.82 12.03 -4.48
C VAL A 85 -2.50 11.71 -3.76
N LYS A 86 -2.58 11.37 -2.48
CA LYS A 86 -1.40 11.10 -1.63
C LYS A 86 -0.87 9.68 -1.72
N ALA A 87 -1.72 8.71 -2.04
CA ALA A 87 -1.33 7.31 -2.05
C ALA A 87 -2.20 6.45 -2.97
N VAL A 88 -1.74 5.23 -3.25
CA VAL A 88 -2.48 4.22 -4.03
C VAL A 88 -2.74 2.99 -3.19
N ALA A 89 -3.96 2.46 -3.22
CA ALA A 89 -4.37 1.27 -2.48
C ALA A 89 -3.55 0.06 -2.94
N MET A 90 -2.95 -0.66 -1.99
CA MET A 90 -2.06 -1.78 -2.31
C MET A 90 -2.62 -3.10 -1.79
N GLN A 91 -2.81 -3.22 -0.47
CA GLN A 91 -3.23 -4.48 0.14
C GLN A 91 -3.90 -4.28 1.51
N LEU A 92 -4.54 -5.33 1.99
CA LEU A 92 -5.03 -5.45 3.36
C LEU A 92 -4.05 -6.26 4.21
N VAL A 93 -3.90 -5.90 5.48
CA VAL A 93 -3.13 -6.68 6.45
C VAL A 93 -4.00 -6.95 7.68
N GLN A 94 -3.96 -8.20 8.13
CA GLN A 94 -4.63 -8.64 9.34
C GLN A 94 -3.61 -8.84 10.46
N LEU A 95 -3.89 -8.22 11.60
CA LEU A 95 -3.15 -8.44 12.83
C LEU A 95 -3.72 -9.63 13.59
N GLU A 96 -2.85 -10.39 14.21
CA GLU A 96 -3.24 -11.35 15.24
C GLU A 96 -3.73 -10.60 16.48
N ASN A 97 -2.95 -9.60 16.91
CA ASN A 97 -3.27 -8.77 18.06
C ASN A 97 -2.98 -7.29 17.78
N ILE A 98 -4.02 -6.47 17.88
CA ILE A 98 -4.00 -5.04 17.59
C ILE A 98 -3.13 -4.22 18.57
N LYS A 99 -2.87 -4.74 19.78
CA LYS A 99 -2.03 -4.09 20.80
C LYS A 99 -0.55 -4.35 20.57
N THR A 100 -0.19 -5.55 20.14
CA THR A 100 1.21 -5.98 19.92
C THR A 100 1.67 -5.81 18.47
N CYS A 101 0.74 -5.56 17.54
CA CYS A 101 0.99 -5.46 16.10
C CYS A 101 1.53 -6.76 15.48
N ASP A 102 1.29 -7.91 16.10
CA ASP A 102 1.76 -9.17 15.54
C ASP A 102 0.96 -9.48 14.26
N VAL A 103 1.69 -9.77 13.19
CA VAL A 103 1.13 -10.09 11.87
C VAL A 103 1.01 -11.60 11.79
N GLY A 104 -0.21 -12.12 11.89
CA GLY A 104 -0.49 -13.55 11.85
C GLY A 104 -1.09 -14.00 10.52
N ARG A 105 -0.88 -15.26 10.14
CA ARG A 105 -1.66 -15.92 9.09
C ARG A 105 -2.96 -16.44 9.71
N ILE A 106 -4.04 -15.67 9.69
CA ILE A 106 -5.32 -16.18 10.19
C ILE A 106 -6.47 -15.79 9.29
N GLY A 107 -7.15 -16.82 8.76
CA GLY A 107 -8.52 -16.75 8.29
C GLY A 107 -8.76 -16.10 6.93
N LYS A 108 -10.03 -16.10 6.53
CA LYS A 108 -10.50 -15.40 5.34
C LYS A 108 -10.38 -13.90 5.61
N LEU A 109 -9.46 -13.24 4.92
CA LEU A 109 -9.26 -11.80 5.02
C LEU A 109 -10.58 -11.09 4.70
N GLN A 110 -11.12 -10.34 5.65
CA GLN A 110 -12.38 -9.63 5.47
C GLN A 110 -12.16 -8.16 5.80
N CYS A 111 -12.45 -7.29 4.84
CA CYS A 111 -12.39 -5.85 5.09
C CYS A 111 -13.42 -5.45 6.16
N GLY A 112 -13.15 -4.36 6.88
CA GLY A 112 -13.89 -3.94 8.07
C GLY A 112 -13.74 -4.82 9.31
N SER A 113 -12.99 -5.93 9.24
CA SER A 113 -12.71 -6.72 10.44
C SER A 113 -11.92 -5.92 11.47
N PRO A 114 -12.18 -6.12 12.79
CA PRO A 114 -11.51 -5.47 13.91
C PRO A 114 -9.98 -5.36 13.87
N ARG A 115 -9.35 -6.33 13.23
CA ARG A 115 -7.89 -6.48 13.19
C ARG A 115 -7.31 -6.26 11.79
N VAL A 116 -8.12 -5.81 10.84
CA VAL A 116 -7.71 -5.57 9.46
C VAL A 116 -7.54 -4.07 9.24
N PHE A 117 -6.45 -3.71 8.56
CA PHE A 117 -6.24 -2.35 8.07
C PHE A 117 -5.75 -2.38 6.63
N SER A 118 -5.97 -1.27 5.94
CA SER A 118 -5.55 -1.06 4.56
C SER A 118 -4.16 -0.44 4.53
N ILE A 119 -3.32 -0.92 3.60
CA ILE A 119 -2.03 -0.34 3.28
C ILE A 119 -2.13 0.36 1.93
N PHE A 120 -1.66 1.59 1.91
CA PHE A 120 -1.48 2.39 0.71
C PHE A 120 -0.01 2.68 0.47
N GLN A 121 0.39 2.72 -0.80
CA GLN A 121 1.71 3.13 -1.24
C GLN A 121 1.74 4.65 -1.44
N ASP A 122 2.59 5.36 -0.68
CA ASP A 122 2.85 6.79 -0.87
C ASP A 122 3.27 7.08 -2.32
N THR A 123 2.60 8.02 -3.00
CA THR A 123 2.90 8.42 -4.38
C THR A 123 3.99 9.47 -4.47
N CYS A 124 4.24 10.22 -3.39
CA CYS A 124 5.12 11.37 -3.36
C CYS A 124 6.56 11.06 -3.86
N PRO A 125 7.19 9.91 -3.53
CA PRO A 125 8.51 9.58 -4.05
C PRO A 125 8.55 9.22 -5.55
N PHE A 126 7.40 9.01 -6.19
CA PHE A 126 7.30 8.47 -7.56
C PHE A 126 6.68 9.45 -8.55
N VAL A 127 5.96 10.47 -8.08
CA VAL A 127 5.17 11.36 -8.94
C VAL A 127 6.00 12.07 -10.02
N ARG A 128 7.25 12.45 -9.73
CA ARG A 128 8.16 13.07 -10.72
C ARG A 128 8.58 12.08 -11.78
N TRP A 129 8.98 10.87 -11.38
CA TRP A 129 9.29 9.78 -12.30
C TRP A 129 8.07 9.46 -13.18
N ILE A 130 6.88 9.27 -12.62
CA ILE A 130 5.64 9.04 -13.39
C ILE A 130 5.42 10.17 -14.40
N ASN A 131 5.50 11.42 -13.94
CA ASN A 131 5.26 12.59 -14.79
C ASN A 131 6.31 12.76 -15.90
N SER A 132 7.52 12.21 -15.75
CA SER A 132 8.53 12.21 -16.82
C SER A 132 8.08 11.41 -18.05
N TYR A 133 7.20 10.41 -17.87
CA TYR A 133 6.61 9.61 -18.95
C TYR A 133 5.28 10.16 -19.41
N VAL A 134 4.35 10.44 -18.48
CA VAL A 134 2.98 10.83 -18.85
C VAL A 134 2.84 12.30 -19.23
N LYS A 135 3.68 13.19 -18.66
CA LYS A 135 3.71 14.64 -18.93
C LYS A 135 2.35 15.33 -18.79
N LEU A 136 1.56 14.91 -17.80
CA LEU A 136 0.21 15.43 -17.54
C LEU A 136 0.19 16.53 -16.46
N LEU A 137 1.20 16.58 -15.60
CA LEU A 137 1.29 17.52 -14.49
C LEU A 137 2.33 18.60 -14.79
N ASN A 138 2.07 19.83 -14.39
CA ASN A 138 3.10 20.86 -14.32
C ASN A 138 3.96 20.66 -13.06
N ASN A 139 5.17 21.21 -13.07
CA ASN A 139 6.04 21.17 -11.88
C ASN A 139 5.43 21.88 -10.66
N SER A 140 4.53 22.84 -10.88
CA SER A 140 3.75 23.52 -9.84
C SER A 140 2.71 22.62 -9.17
N ASP A 141 2.23 21.61 -9.89
CA ASP A 141 1.18 20.70 -9.42
C ASP A 141 1.78 19.57 -8.57
N ILE A 142 3.11 19.43 -8.59
CA ILE A 142 3.85 18.47 -7.80
C ILE A 142 4.44 19.18 -6.59
N SER A 143 4.03 18.77 -5.39
CA SER A 143 4.59 19.28 -4.14
C SER A 143 6.13 19.29 -4.16
N PRO A 144 6.79 20.40 -3.75
CA PRO A 144 8.25 20.49 -3.74
C PRO A 144 8.89 19.48 -2.77
N ASN A 145 8.12 19.01 -1.77
CA ASN A 145 8.55 18.00 -0.81
C ASN A 145 8.57 16.58 -1.40
N CYS A 146 7.97 16.39 -2.58
CA CYS A 146 8.01 15.13 -3.30
C CYS A 146 9.31 14.99 -4.08
N VAL A 147 10.23 14.27 -3.45
CA VAL A 147 11.59 14.03 -3.93
C VAL A 147 11.78 12.54 -4.19
N GLU A 148 12.35 12.22 -5.34
CA GLU A 148 12.73 10.86 -5.67
C GLU A 148 13.80 10.34 -4.70
N PRO A 149 13.72 9.08 -4.25
CA PRO A 149 14.72 8.52 -3.35
C PRO A 149 16.09 8.44 -4.05
N LYS A 150 17.10 9.12 -3.51
CA LYS A 150 18.48 8.99 -3.99
C LYS A 150 19.00 7.57 -3.72
N GLY A 151 19.59 6.93 -4.73
CA GLY A 151 20.28 5.64 -4.59
C GLY A 151 19.43 4.37 -4.78
N HIS A 152 18.15 4.49 -5.16
CA HIS A 152 17.33 3.35 -5.61
C HIS A 152 17.03 3.45 -7.11
N CYS A 153 18.06 3.69 -7.94
CA CYS A 153 17.97 3.18 -9.30
C CYS A 153 17.78 1.67 -9.15
N GLY A 154 16.66 1.13 -9.63
CA GLY A 154 16.53 -0.28 -9.95
C GLY A 154 17.48 -0.64 -11.09
N CYS A 155 18.78 -0.36 -10.94
CA CYS A 155 19.77 -1.15 -11.62
C CYS A 155 19.60 -2.53 -11.01
N ILE A 156 18.93 -3.43 -11.72
CA ILE A 156 19.13 -4.84 -11.47
C ILE A 156 20.63 -5.02 -11.69
N THR A 157 21.39 -5.03 -10.60
CA THR A 157 22.78 -5.43 -10.62
C THR A 157 22.76 -6.93 -10.88
N TYR A 158 22.60 -7.31 -12.14
CA TYR A 158 22.93 -8.65 -12.57
C TYR A 158 24.42 -8.81 -12.30
N ASN A 159 24.74 -9.45 -11.18
CA ASN A 159 26.09 -9.87 -10.91
C ASN A 159 26.44 -10.85 -12.03
N LEU A 160 27.52 -10.63 -12.79
CA LEU A 160 27.85 -11.45 -13.97
C LEU A 160 27.85 -12.96 -13.62
N LEU A 161 28.22 -13.28 -12.37
CA LEU A 161 28.16 -14.62 -11.78
C LEU A 161 26.76 -15.25 -11.77
N THR A 162 25.68 -14.51 -11.50
CA THR A 162 24.31 -15.08 -11.46
C THR A 162 23.80 -15.43 -12.86
N LEU A 163 24.11 -14.63 -13.88
CA LEU A 163 23.82 -14.95 -15.28
C LEU A 163 24.60 -16.19 -15.74
N VAL A 164 25.90 -16.28 -15.41
CA VAL A 164 26.74 -17.45 -15.73
C VAL A 164 26.22 -18.70 -15.01
N SER A 165 25.79 -18.60 -13.75
CA SER A 165 25.24 -19.73 -13.00
C SER A 165 23.96 -20.28 -13.63
N VAL A 166 23.06 -19.40 -14.08
CA VAL A 166 21.80 -19.80 -14.74
C VAL A 166 22.08 -20.45 -16.11
N LEU A 167 23.06 -19.92 -16.86
CA LEU A 167 23.48 -20.51 -18.14
C LEU A 167 24.17 -21.87 -17.96
N ILE A 168 25.01 -22.04 -16.93
CA ILE A 168 25.64 -23.34 -16.60
C ILE A 168 24.58 -24.36 -16.19
N ILE A 169 23.60 -23.98 -15.37
CA ILE A 169 22.51 -24.88 -14.98
C ILE A 169 21.70 -25.31 -16.20
N GLN A 170 21.36 -24.39 -17.13
CA GLN A 170 20.69 -24.77 -18.37
C GLN A 170 21.53 -25.72 -19.24
N PHE A 171 22.87 -25.57 -19.26
CA PHE A 171 23.76 -26.46 -20.01
C PHE A 171 23.97 -27.83 -19.38
N ILE A 172 23.82 -27.97 -18.06
CA ILE A 172 23.94 -29.25 -17.33
C ILE A 172 22.65 -30.08 -17.44
N PHE A 173 21.49 -29.43 -17.65
CA PHE A 173 20.18 -30.08 -17.74
C PHE A 173 19.61 -30.17 -19.16
N LEU A 174 20.46 -30.05 -20.19
CA LEU A 174 20.15 -30.31 -21.60
C LEU A 174 20.97 -31.48 -22.15
#